data_AF-A0A8J1WCF5-F1
#
_entry.id   AF-A0A8J1WCF5-F1
#
_cell.length_a   1.000
_cell.length_b   1.000
_cell.length_c   1.000
_cell.angle_alpha   90.00
_cell.angle_beta   90.00
_cell.angle_gamma   90.00
#
_symmetry.space_group_name_H-M   'P 1'
#
loop_
_entity.id
_entity.type
_entity.pdbx_description
1 polymer ?
#
loop_
_entity_poly.entity_id
_entity_poly.type
_entity_poly.pdbx_seq_one_letter_code
_entity_poly.pdbx_strand_id
1 'polypeptide(L)'
;MVCLEFHSHWVTSKGENKETLRILFDVLTAEAHVSIGADKHLTTVLYTTTPPARLAGVWDLFPGAEVRLLGRKIQLRQCSSATSRWVDYWGKKLTEIIFKLEQAIKESDPIAAKSLDEGSSTRGGSPTASSTSRKNCHGTNLWHMLTRLHRLHLLLARTEPQLASTLRVPPEMIEIENLAKAMQEEDGEG
;
A
#
# COMPACT_ATOMS: atom_id res chain seq x y z
N MET A 1 14.10 -5.36 12.36
CA MET A 1 13.72 -5.93 11.05
C MET A 1 12.21 -5.91 10.93
N VAL A 2 11.67 -5.10 10.03
CA VAL A 2 10.22 -5.07 9.75
C VAL A 2 10.02 -5.82 8.43
N CYS A 3 9.29 -6.93 8.48
CA CYS A 3 9.01 -7.74 7.30
C CYS A 3 7.49 -7.87 7.14
N LEU A 4 7.00 -7.60 5.93
CA LEU A 4 5.60 -7.78 5.59
C LEU A 4 5.40 -9.19 5.02
N GLU A 5 4.59 -9.98 5.70
CA GLU A 5 4.25 -11.33 5.31
C GLU A 5 2.84 -11.40 4.72
N PHE A 6 2.75 -12.00 3.53
CA PHE A 6 1.52 -12.25 2.79
C PHE A 6 1.40 -13.73 2.41
N HIS A 7 0.16 -14.19 2.35
CA HIS A 7 -0.16 -15.52 1.86
C HIS A 7 -1.08 -15.42 0.65
N SER A 8 -0.79 -16.23 -0.36
CA SER A 8 -1.59 -16.32 -1.57
C SER A 8 -1.63 -17.75 -2.10
N HIS A 9 -2.34 -17.95 -3.21
CA HIS A 9 -2.28 -19.17 -3.99
C HIS A 9 -2.53 -18.84 -5.47
N TRP A 10 -1.90 -19.60 -6.36
CA TRP A 10 -2.29 -19.64 -7.77
C TRP A 10 -2.78 -21.03 -8.15
N VAL A 11 -3.60 -21.10 -9.19
CA VAL A 11 -4.02 -22.35 -9.80
C VAL A 11 -3.01 -22.69 -10.88
N THR A 12 -2.44 -23.89 -10.82
CA THR A 12 -1.52 -24.37 -11.86
C THR A 12 -2.28 -24.62 -13.17
N SER A 13 -1.58 -24.61 -14.31
CA SER A 13 -2.17 -24.75 -15.65
C SER A 13 -2.99 -26.03 -15.87
N LYS A 14 -2.90 -27.00 -14.96
CA LYS A 14 -3.71 -28.23 -14.97
C LYS A 14 -5.03 -28.12 -14.18
N GLY A 15 -5.35 -26.98 -13.58
CA GLY A 15 -6.62 -26.70 -12.91
C GLY A 15 -6.86 -27.44 -11.58
N GLU A 16 -6.17 -28.55 -11.33
CA GLU A 16 -6.43 -29.45 -10.20
C GLU A 16 -5.68 -29.08 -8.93
N ASN A 17 -4.48 -28.49 -9.03
CA ASN A 17 -3.63 -28.21 -7.87
C ASN A 17 -3.50 -26.70 -7.61
N LYS A 18 -3.83 -26.30 -6.38
CA LYS A 18 -3.56 -24.98 -5.82
C LYS A 18 -2.19 -24.99 -5.15
N GLU A 19 -1.28 -24.20 -5.67
CA GLU A 19 0.01 -23.96 -5.01
C GLU A 19 -0.14 -22.77 -4.07
N THR A 20 0.13 -23.00 -2.79
CA THR A 20 0.17 -21.95 -1.76
C THR A 20 1.47 -21.19 -1.86
N LEU A 21 1.42 -19.89 -1.59
CA LEU A 21 2.57 -19.00 -1.67
C LEU A 21 2.67 -18.26 -0.36
N ARG A 22 3.88 -18.23 0.18
CA ARG A 22 4.25 -17.33 1.26
C ARG A 22 5.20 -16.30 0.69
N ILE A 23 4.84 -15.03 0.83
CA ILE A 23 5.58 -13.89 0.31
C ILE A 23 6.04 -13.09 1.51
N LEU A 24 7.33 -12.93 1.67
CA LEU A 24 7.99 -12.11 2.68
C LEU A 24 8.59 -10.91 1.98
N PHE A 25 8.31 -9.72 2.47
CA PHE A 25 8.88 -8.49 1.93
C PHE A 25 9.66 -7.79 3.03
N ASP A 26 10.97 -7.61 2.82
CA ASP A 26 11.78 -6.81 3.73
C ASP A 26 11.57 -5.33 3.43
N VAL A 27 11.11 -4.59 4.44
CA VAL A 27 10.82 -3.17 4.30
C VAL A 27 12.09 -2.33 4.09
N LEU A 28 13.24 -2.79 4.60
CA LEU A 28 14.50 -2.05 4.59
C LEU A 28 15.31 -2.27 3.32
N THR A 29 15.28 -3.47 2.73
CA THR A 29 15.99 -3.75 1.46
C THR A 29 15.06 -3.63 0.26
N ALA A 30 13.75 -3.55 0.50
CA ALA A 30 12.71 -3.66 -0.51
C ALA A 30 12.82 -4.92 -1.38
N GLU A 31 13.38 -5.99 -0.81
CA GLU A 31 13.42 -7.31 -1.43
C GLU A 31 12.17 -8.12 -1.11
N ALA A 32 11.73 -8.93 -2.06
CA ALA A 32 10.69 -9.93 -1.86
C ALA A 32 11.29 -11.34 -1.91
N HIS A 33 10.97 -12.15 -0.91
CA HIS A 33 11.27 -13.57 -0.89
C HIS A 33 9.98 -14.38 -0.96
N VAL A 34 9.98 -15.43 -1.77
CA VAL A 34 8.81 -16.29 -1.97
C VAL A 34 9.17 -17.73 -1.66
N SER A 35 8.30 -18.41 -0.92
CA SER A 35 8.28 -19.87 -0.83
C SER A 35 6.98 -20.43 -1.40
N ILE A 36 7.07 -21.61 -2.02
CA ILE A 36 5.98 -22.26 -2.76
C ILE A 36 5.63 -23.59 -2.10
N GLY A 37 4.35 -23.84 -1.84
CA GLY A 37 3.87 -25.09 -1.26
C GLY A 37 4.36 -25.32 0.16
N ALA A 38 4.84 -26.54 0.42
CA ALA A 38 5.45 -26.93 1.69
C ALA A 38 6.97 -26.70 1.72
N ASP A 39 7.53 -26.14 0.64
CA ASP A 39 8.95 -25.84 0.58
C ASP A 39 9.30 -24.72 1.58
N LYS A 40 10.41 -24.91 2.29
CA LYS A 40 10.97 -23.93 3.22
C LYS A 40 12.03 -23.05 2.55
N HIS A 41 12.43 -23.37 1.31
CA HIS A 41 13.35 -22.54 0.55
C HIS A 41 12.68 -21.22 0.15
N LEU A 42 13.34 -20.14 0.52
CA LEU A 42 12.96 -18.77 0.15
C LEU A 42 13.80 -18.36 -1.05
N THR A 43 13.12 -17.98 -2.13
CA THR A 43 13.77 -17.45 -3.33
C THR A 43 13.54 -15.95 -3.39
N THR A 44 14.61 -15.16 -3.48
CA THR A 44 14.52 -13.72 -3.75
C THR A 44 13.99 -13.51 -5.16
N VAL A 45 12.97 -12.67 -5.30
CA VAL A 45 12.29 -12.41 -6.57
C VAL A 45 12.04 -10.93 -6.74
N LEU A 46 12.20 -10.47 -7.98
CA LEU A 46 11.68 -9.16 -8.38
C LEU A 46 10.17 -9.23 -8.54
N TYR A 47 9.51 -8.13 -8.18
CA TYR A 47 8.06 -8.03 -8.29
C TYR A 47 7.64 -6.65 -8.74
N THR A 48 6.53 -6.60 -9.48
CA THR A 48 6.00 -5.36 -10.04
C THR A 48 4.53 -5.20 -9.70
N THR A 49 4.06 -3.96 -9.63
CA THR A 49 2.62 -3.66 -9.54
C THR A 49 1.92 -4.07 -10.83
N THR A 50 0.60 -4.27 -10.76
CA THR A 50 -0.25 -4.48 -11.94
C THR A 50 -1.26 -3.33 -12.07
N PRO A 51 -1.63 -2.94 -13.30
CA PRO A 51 -1.09 -1.82 -14.09
C PRO A 51 -1.31 -0.42 -13.46
N PRO A 52 -0.40 0.56 -13.71
CA PRO A 52 0.81 0.45 -14.52
C PRO A 52 1.88 -0.41 -13.84
N ALA A 53 2.64 -1.15 -14.64
CA ALA A 53 3.70 -2.02 -14.14
C ALA A 53 4.92 -1.18 -13.78
N ARG A 54 5.14 -1.00 -12.47
CA ARG A 54 6.36 -0.42 -11.91
C ARG A 54 6.90 -1.34 -10.84
N LEU A 55 8.17 -1.14 -10.45
CA LEU A 55 8.69 -1.76 -9.23
C LEU A 55 7.75 -1.37 -8.08
N ALA A 56 7.22 -2.39 -7.43
CA ALA A 56 6.33 -2.20 -6.30
C ALA A 56 7.19 -1.87 -5.08
N GLY A 57 6.80 -0.82 -4.37
CA GLY A 57 7.41 -0.43 -3.11
C GLY A 57 6.58 -0.96 -1.94
N VAL A 58 7.09 -0.74 -0.73
CA VAL A 58 6.43 -1.17 0.51
C VAL A 58 4.99 -0.67 0.64
N TRP A 59 4.69 0.53 0.13
CA TRP A 59 3.36 1.16 0.22
C TRP A 59 2.34 0.59 -0.78
N ASP A 60 2.78 -0.22 -1.73
CA ASP A 60 1.93 -0.92 -2.70
C ASP A 60 1.40 -2.25 -2.19
N LEU A 61 1.94 -2.72 -1.06
CA LEU A 61 1.67 -4.03 -0.51
C LEU A 61 0.54 -3.97 0.53
N PHE A 62 -0.61 -4.51 0.18
CA PHE A 62 -1.76 -4.64 1.06
C PHE A 62 -2.58 -5.89 0.71
N PRO A 63 -3.36 -6.46 1.64
CA PRO A 63 -4.31 -7.50 1.31
C PRO A 63 -5.32 -7.05 0.24
N GLY A 64 -5.34 -7.76 -0.88
CA GLY A 64 -6.11 -7.43 -2.08
C GLY A 64 -5.27 -6.85 -3.22
N ALA A 65 -4.03 -6.41 -2.96
CA ALA A 65 -3.12 -5.91 -3.99
C ALA A 65 -2.80 -6.97 -5.04
N GLU A 66 -2.70 -6.55 -6.29
CA GLU A 66 -2.28 -7.41 -7.39
C GLU A 66 -0.83 -7.09 -7.75
N VAL A 67 0.04 -8.08 -7.62
CA VAL A 67 1.45 -8.01 -7.97
C VAL A 67 1.77 -9.03 -9.05
N ARG A 68 2.79 -8.76 -9.85
CA ARG A 68 3.41 -9.76 -10.72
C ARG A 68 4.66 -10.32 -10.05
N LEU A 69 4.63 -11.61 -9.74
CA LEU A 69 5.78 -12.38 -9.24
C LEU A 69 6.02 -13.55 -10.20
N LEU A 70 7.29 -13.82 -10.54
CA LEU A 70 7.68 -14.94 -11.41
C LEU A 70 6.89 -14.99 -12.74
N GLY A 71 6.63 -13.82 -13.34
CA GLY A 71 5.86 -13.69 -14.57
C GLY A 71 4.35 -13.95 -14.44
N ARG A 72 3.84 -14.18 -13.22
CA ARG A 72 2.43 -14.48 -12.95
C ARG A 72 1.78 -13.34 -12.16
N LYS A 73 0.53 -13.02 -12.51
CA LYS A 73 -0.30 -12.09 -11.75
C LYS A 73 -0.85 -12.81 -10.51
N ILE A 74 -0.58 -12.27 -9.34
CA ILE A 74 -0.93 -12.84 -8.04
C ILE A 74 -1.60 -11.76 -7.20
N GLN A 75 -2.74 -12.10 -6.62
CA GLN A 75 -3.38 -11.26 -5.63
C GLN A 75 -2.87 -11.63 -4.24
N LEU A 76 -2.42 -10.66 -3.44
CA LEU A 76 -2.08 -10.88 -2.04
C LEU A 76 -3.38 -11.13 -1.26
N ARG A 77 -3.64 -12.35 -0.80
CA ARG A 77 -4.97 -12.71 -0.27
C ARG A 77 -5.08 -12.50 1.23
N GLN A 78 -4.08 -12.94 1.98
CA GLN A 78 -4.02 -12.85 3.43
C GLN A 78 -2.69 -12.24 3.83
N CYS A 79 -2.60 -11.74 5.06
CA CYS A 79 -1.36 -11.24 5.63
C CYS A 79 -1.20 -11.71 7.07
N SER A 80 0.03 -11.67 7.60
CA SER A 80 0.25 -11.95 9.01
C SER A 80 -0.39 -10.86 9.89
N SER A 81 -0.60 -11.19 11.17
CA SER A 81 -1.14 -10.22 12.14
C SER A 81 -0.22 -9.00 12.31
N ALA A 82 1.10 -9.19 12.21
CA ALA A 82 2.07 -8.10 12.24
C ALA A 82 1.92 -7.19 11.02
N THR A 83 1.83 -7.75 9.80
CA THR A 83 1.59 -7.00 8.57
C THR A 83 0.28 -6.21 8.63
N SER A 84 -0.81 -6.84 9.09
CA SER A 84 -2.11 -6.17 9.23
C SER A 84 -2.01 -4.95 10.14
N ARG A 85 -1.38 -5.09 11.32
CA ARG A 85 -1.20 -3.97 12.26
C ARG A 85 -0.33 -2.86 11.68
N TRP A 86 0.71 -3.23 10.93
CA TRP A 86 1.57 -2.27 10.25
C TRP A 86 0.81 -1.45 9.20
N VAL A 87 0.01 -2.11 8.34
CA VAL A 87 -0.83 -1.44 7.34
C VAL A 87 -1.89 -0.55 8.03
N ASP A 88 -2.56 -1.06 9.06
CA ASP A 88 -3.58 -0.32 9.80
C ASP A 88 -3.00 0.93 10.49
N TYR A 89 -1.79 0.83 11.04
CA TYR A 89 -1.11 1.95 11.69
C TYR A 89 -0.87 3.11 10.70
N TRP A 90 -0.28 2.81 9.54
CA TRP A 90 -0.04 3.83 8.52
C TRP A 90 -1.33 4.34 7.89
N GLY A 91 -2.31 3.45 7.69
CA GLY A 91 -3.63 3.82 7.20
C GLY A 91 -4.32 4.83 8.12
N LYS A 92 -4.27 4.64 9.44
CA LYS A 92 -4.81 5.62 10.41
C LYS A 92 -4.07 6.95 10.36
N LYS A 93 -2.73 6.93 10.41
CA LYS A 93 -1.91 8.16 10.29
C LYS A 93 -2.24 8.97 9.03
N LEU A 94 -2.29 8.31 7.87
CA LEU A 94 -2.60 8.98 6.60
C LEU A 94 -4.05 9.48 6.55
N THR A 95 -5.00 8.74 7.13
CA THR A 95 -6.41 9.16 7.18
C THR A 95 -6.57 10.46 7.97
N GLU A 96 -5.90 10.57 9.12
CA GLU A 96 -5.92 11.78 9.95
C GLU A 96 -5.35 13.00 9.20
N ILE A 97 -4.26 12.82 8.46
CA ILE A 97 -3.64 13.90 7.68
C ILE A 97 -4.53 14.32 6.51
N ILE A 98 -5.06 13.35 5.75
CA ILE A 98 -5.99 13.59 4.64
C ILE A 98 -7.22 14.34 5.13
N PHE A 99 -7.80 13.94 6.27
CA PHE A 99 -8.96 14.61 6.84
C PHE A 99 -8.66 16.08 7.18
N LYS A 100 -7.51 16.36 7.82
CA LYS A 100 -7.09 17.74 8.13
C LYS A 100 -6.87 18.56 6.87
N LEU A 101 -6.26 17.98 5.82
CA LEU A 101 -6.06 18.64 4.53
C LEU A 101 -7.39 18.96 3.85
N GLU A 102 -8.35 18.04 3.88
CA GLU A 102 -9.67 18.26 3.28
C GLU A 102 -10.48 19.32 4.02
N GLN A 103 -10.37 19.37 5.35
CA GLN A 103 -10.97 20.42 6.15
C GLN A 103 -10.36 21.79 5.82
N ALA A 104 -9.03 21.89 5.76
CA ALA A 104 -8.35 23.11 5.37
C ALA A 104 -8.75 23.59 3.97
N ILE A 105 -8.80 22.69 2.98
CA ILE A 105 -9.23 23.04 1.62
C ILE A 105 -10.68 23.52 1.60
N LYS A 106 -11.58 22.91 2.39
CA LYS A 106 -12.97 23.35 2.51
C LYS A 106 -13.10 24.76 3.08
N GLU A 107 -12.23 25.12 4.01
CA GLU A 107 -12.20 26.46 4.62
C GLU A 107 -11.60 27.51 3.67
N SER A 108 -10.50 27.19 2.98
CA SER A 108 -9.81 28.14 2.09
C SER A 108 -10.44 28.29 0.70
N ASP A 109 -10.99 27.22 0.12
CA ASP A 109 -11.60 27.22 -1.23
C ASP A 109 -12.82 26.28 -1.33
N PRO A 110 -14.03 26.79 -1.07
CA PRO A 110 -15.26 25.99 -1.12
C PRO A 110 -15.63 25.56 -2.55
N ILE A 111 -15.03 26.13 -3.60
CA ILE A 111 -15.27 25.73 -5.00
C ILE A 111 -14.39 24.52 -5.33
N ALA A 112 -13.10 24.56 -4.95
CA ALA A 112 -12.21 23.41 -5.07
C ALA A 112 -12.71 22.21 -4.25
N ALA A 113 -13.29 22.44 -3.07
CA ALA A 113 -13.88 21.40 -2.25
C ALA A 113 -15.01 20.61 -2.94
N LYS A 114 -15.84 21.27 -3.75
CA LYS A 114 -16.92 20.61 -4.51
C LYS A 114 -16.37 19.64 -5.57
N SER A 115 -15.24 19.98 -6.19
CA SER A 115 -14.57 19.12 -7.18
C SER A 115 -13.96 17.85 -6.56
N LEU A 116 -13.64 17.87 -5.27
CA LEU A 116 -13.11 16.71 -4.54
C LEU A 116 -14.23 15.68 -4.27
N ASP A 117 -15.44 16.13 -3.99
CA ASP A 117 -16.60 15.25 -3.74
C ASP A 117 -17.11 14.56 -5.01
N GLU A 118 -17.09 15.26 -6.15
CA GLU A 118 -17.53 14.70 -7.44
C GLU A 118 -16.59 13.58 -7.96
N GLY A 119 -15.29 13.65 -7.62
CA GLY A 119 -14.33 12.57 -7.90
C GLY A 119 -14.32 11.43 -6.87
N SER A 120 -14.92 11.65 -5.70
CA SER A 120 -15.03 10.66 -4.61
C SER A 120 -16.33 9.84 -4.67
N SER A 121 -17.08 9.92 -5.77
CA SER A 121 -18.26 9.08 -6.03
C SER A 121 -17.88 7.73 -6.66
N THR A 122 -16.99 6.98 -6.02
CA THR A 122 -16.94 5.52 -6.15
C THR A 122 -17.29 4.91 -4.80
N ARG A 123 -18.60 4.80 -4.54
CA ARG A 123 -19.26 3.89 -3.59
C ARG A 123 -18.39 3.40 -2.42
N GLY A 124 -18.08 4.29 -1.47
CA GLY A 124 -17.60 3.92 -0.14
C GLY A 124 -18.82 3.70 0.76
N GLY A 125 -19.17 2.44 1.00
CA GLY A 125 -20.26 2.07 1.89
C GLY A 125 -20.05 2.58 3.32
N SER A 126 -21.14 3.06 3.91
CA SER A 126 -21.29 3.36 5.33
C SER A 126 -20.74 2.22 6.22
N PRO A 127 -20.04 2.51 7.33
CA PRO A 127 -19.67 1.48 8.29
C PRO A 127 -20.89 1.13 9.14
N THR A 128 -21.85 0.40 8.57
CA THR A 128 -22.87 -0.27 9.38
C THR A 128 -22.23 -1.49 10.03
N ALA A 129 -22.01 -1.37 11.33
CA ALA A 129 -21.72 -2.49 12.20
C ALA A 129 -22.86 -3.53 12.12
N SER A 130 -22.67 -4.59 11.36
CA SER A 130 -23.25 -5.91 11.60
C SER A 130 -22.72 -6.93 10.60
N SER A 131 -22.77 -8.20 11.02
CA SER A 131 -22.51 -9.42 10.25
C SER A 131 -21.10 -10.01 10.38
N THR A 132 -21.01 -10.96 11.32
CA THR A 132 -20.19 -12.18 11.25
C THR A 132 -20.22 -12.79 9.84
N SER A 133 -19.26 -12.40 9.02
CA SER A 133 -18.91 -13.10 7.79
C SER A 133 -17.40 -13.01 7.63
N ARG A 134 -16.77 -14.10 7.17
CA ARG A 134 -15.32 -14.29 7.08
C ARG A 134 -14.67 -13.00 6.59
N LYS A 135 -13.88 -12.33 7.45
CA LYS A 135 -13.19 -11.08 7.12
C LYS A 135 -12.29 -11.32 5.92
N ASN A 136 -12.81 -11.07 4.72
CA ASN A 136 -11.99 -10.69 3.60
C ASN A 136 -11.28 -9.42 4.06
N CYS A 137 -10.00 -9.55 4.37
CA CYS A 137 -9.11 -8.44 4.64
C CYS A 137 -9.04 -7.59 3.37
N HIS A 138 -9.98 -6.65 3.23
CA HIS A 138 -9.82 -5.54 2.33
C HIS A 138 -8.77 -4.64 2.98
N GLY A 139 -7.51 -4.81 2.57
CA GLY A 139 -6.40 -4.03 3.06
C GLY A 139 -6.50 -2.58 2.58
N THR A 140 -6.11 -1.64 3.43
CA THR A 140 -5.98 -0.24 3.03
C THR A 140 -4.84 -0.08 2.05
N ASN A 141 -5.12 0.44 0.85
CA ASN A 141 -4.09 0.74 -0.13
C ASN A 141 -3.38 2.05 0.25
N LEU A 142 -2.23 1.94 0.91
CA LEU A 142 -1.44 3.07 1.39
C LEU A 142 -0.93 3.95 0.24
N TRP A 143 -0.56 3.36 -0.91
CA TRP A 143 -0.14 4.13 -2.08
C TRP A 143 -1.24 5.04 -2.64
N HIS A 144 -2.49 4.57 -2.73
CA HIS A 144 -3.61 5.41 -3.14
C HIS A 144 -3.83 6.56 -2.14
N MET A 145 -3.65 6.31 -0.84
CA MET A 145 -3.75 7.35 0.18
C MET A 145 -2.62 8.38 0.05
N LEU A 146 -1.38 7.94 -0.18
CA LEU A 146 -0.24 8.83 -0.43
C LEU A 146 -0.45 9.68 -1.69
N THR A 147 -0.99 9.08 -2.75
CA THR A 147 -1.32 9.78 -4.00
C THR A 147 -2.41 10.83 -3.78
N ARG A 148 -3.47 10.49 -3.03
CA ARG A 148 -4.53 11.44 -2.63
C ARG A 148 -3.95 12.58 -1.79
N LEU A 149 -3.14 12.26 -0.80
CA LEU A 149 -2.47 13.25 0.06
C LEU A 149 -1.62 14.21 -0.77
N HIS A 150 -0.80 13.69 -1.69
CA HIS A 150 0.01 14.52 -2.58
C HIS A 150 -0.84 15.47 -3.43
N ARG A 151 -1.94 14.98 -4.00
CA ARG A 151 -2.88 15.82 -4.76
C ARG A 151 -3.49 16.92 -3.89
N LEU A 152 -3.97 16.59 -2.69
CA LEU A 152 -4.54 17.55 -1.75
C LEU A 152 -3.51 18.60 -1.33
N HIS A 153 -2.28 18.16 -1.08
CA HIS A 153 -1.18 19.05 -0.71
C HIS A 153 -0.85 20.02 -1.86
N LEU A 154 -0.81 19.56 -3.11
CA LEU A 154 -0.62 20.45 -4.27
C LEU A 154 -1.75 21.49 -4.43
N LEU A 155 -2.98 21.12 -4.08
CA LEU A 155 -4.11 22.05 -4.09
C LEU A 155 -3.99 23.09 -2.98
N LEU A 156 -3.75 22.63 -1.74
CA LEU A 156 -3.60 23.51 -0.59
C LEU A 156 -2.37 24.41 -0.70
N ALA A 157 -1.28 23.95 -1.30
CA ALA A 157 -0.07 24.76 -1.50
C ALA A 157 -0.32 25.99 -2.40
N ARG A 158 -1.35 25.96 -3.25
CA ARG A 158 -1.74 27.10 -4.09
C ARG A 158 -2.56 28.15 -3.33
N THR A 159 -3.33 27.73 -2.33
CA THR A 159 -4.21 28.62 -1.55
C THR A 159 -3.55 29.06 -0.24
N GLU A 160 -2.95 28.12 0.50
CA GLU A 160 -2.34 28.33 1.81
C GLU A 160 -1.02 27.52 1.97
N PRO A 161 0.12 28.07 1.52
CA PRO A 161 1.40 27.37 1.53
C PRO A 161 1.93 27.05 2.94
N GLN A 162 1.58 27.86 3.94
CA GLN A 162 2.03 27.67 5.33
C GLN A 162 1.39 26.42 5.96
N LEU A 163 0.08 26.22 5.76
CA LEU A 163 -0.65 25.09 6.30
C LEU A 163 -0.27 23.78 5.58
N ALA A 164 -0.10 23.86 4.26
CA ALA A 164 0.47 22.81 3.42
C ALA A 164 1.85 22.33 3.91
N SER A 165 2.72 23.25 4.36
CA SER A 165 4.04 22.88 4.89
C SER A 165 3.98 22.03 6.16
N THR A 166 2.91 22.16 6.95
CA THR A 166 2.72 21.44 8.22
C THR A 166 2.05 20.08 8.02
N LEU A 167 1.10 19.98 7.08
CA LEU A 167 0.32 18.77 6.81
C LEU A 167 0.94 17.94 5.68
N ARG A 168 2.13 17.39 5.94
CA ARG A 168 2.91 16.58 4.98
C ARG A 168 2.84 15.09 5.27
N VAL A 169 3.39 14.30 4.34
CA VAL A 169 3.69 12.88 4.57
C VAL A 169 4.57 12.76 5.82
N PRO A 170 4.29 11.82 6.74
CA PRO A 170 5.10 11.63 7.93
C PRO A 170 6.59 11.40 7.57
N PRO A 171 7.54 12.08 8.24
CA PRO A 171 8.96 11.95 7.93
C PRO A 171 9.45 10.51 8.03
N GLU A 172 8.88 9.72 8.94
CA GLU A 172 9.25 8.33 9.14
C GLU A 172 8.93 7.46 7.90
N MET A 173 7.91 7.81 7.11
CA MET A 173 7.64 7.11 5.84
C MET A 173 8.70 7.43 4.78
N ILE A 174 9.20 8.67 4.77
CA ILE A 174 10.25 9.11 3.85
C ILE A 174 11.58 8.43 4.22
N GLU A 175 11.87 8.33 5.51
CA GLU A 175 13.03 7.59 6.01
C GLU A 175 13.01 6.13 5.56
N ILE A 176 11.85 5.45 5.68
CA ILE A 176 11.69 4.07 5.21
C ILE A 176 11.98 3.95 3.70
N GLU A 177 11.44 4.86 2.88
CA GLU A 177 11.72 4.86 1.44
C GLU A 177 13.19 5.13 1.10
N ASN A 178 13.84 6.04 1.84
CA ASN A 178 15.23 6.40 1.61
C ASN A 178 16.18 5.27 2.03
N LEU A 179 15.90 4.59 3.14
CA LEU A 179 16.65 3.41 3.57
C LEU A 179 16.53 2.29 2.53
N ALA A 180 15.32 2.05 2.01
CA ALA A 180 15.11 1.08 0.93
C ALA A 180 15.92 1.39 -0.33
N LYS A 181 16.01 2.67 -0.72
CA LYS A 181 16.82 3.08 -1.88
C LYS A 181 18.32 2.94 -1.63
N ALA A 182 18.79 3.36 -0.46
CA ALA A 182 20.21 3.30 -0.11
C ALA A 182 20.73 1.85 -0.13
N MET A 183 19.95 0.90 0.40
CA MET A 183 20.35 -0.51 0.40
C MET A 183 20.38 -1.10 -1.02
N GLN A 184 19.44 -0.72 -1.89
CA GLN A 184 19.42 -1.16 -3.28
C GLN A 184 20.60 -0.60 -4.12
N GLU A 185 21.12 0.57 -3.76
CA GLU A 185 22.29 1.16 -4.41
C GLU A 185 23.59 0.44 -3.99
N GLU A 186 23.73 0.06 -2.72
CA GLU A 186 24.89 -0.69 -2.22
C GLU A 186 25.01 -2.10 -2.84
N ASP A 187 23.89 -2.78 -3.07
CA ASP A 187 23.88 -4.13 -3.69
C ASP A 187 24.10 -4.09 -5.23
N GLY A 188 24.01 -2.91 -5.86
CA GLY A 188 24.15 -2.71 -7.30
C GLY A 188 25.58 -2.43 -7.79
N GLU A 189 26.54 -2.20 -6.88
CA GLU A 189 27.94 -1.91 -7.20
C GLU A 189 28.88 -3.14 -7.13
N GLY A 190 28.31 -4.36 -7.05
CA GLY A 190 29.05 -5.64 -6.94
C GLY A 190 29.28 -6.39 -8.25
#